data_AF-A0A392US83-F1
#
_entry.id   AF-A0A392US83-F1
#
_cell.length_a   1.000
_cell.length_b   1.000
_cell.length_c   1.000
_cell.angle_alpha   90.00
_cell.angle_beta   90.00
_cell.angle_gamma   90.00
#
_symmetry.space_group_name_H-M   'P 1'
#
loop_
_entity.id
_entity.type
_entity.pdbx_description
1 polymer ?
#
loop_
_entity_poly.entity_id
_entity_poly.type
_entity_poly.pdbx_seq_one_letter_code
_entity_poly.pdbx_strand_id
1 'polypeptide(L)' 'MQKGNVVAYAPRQLKVHERNYPTHDLELAAVVFALKVWRHYLYGSRFEVFSDHKSLKYLFDQKE' A
#
# COMPACT_ATOMS: atom_id res chain seq x y z
N MET A 1 1.87 -10.67 8.95
CA MET A 1 1.17 -11.36 10.05
C MET A 1 2.19 -12.21 10.80
N GLN A 2 2.15 -12.23 12.12
CA GLN A 2 3.07 -13.05 12.90
C GLN A 2 2.28 -14.21 13.50
N LYS A 3 2.60 -15.45 13.09
CA LYS A 3 1.85 -16.66 13.48
C LYS A 3 0.34 -16.56 13.15
N GLY A 4 0.00 -15.98 12.00
CA GLY A 4 -1.40 -15.80 11.57
C GLY A 4 -2.15 -14.63 12.20
N ASN A 5 -1.52 -13.89 13.13
CA ASN A 5 -2.15 -12.74 13.79
C ASN A 5 -1.72 -11.41 13.18
N VAL A 6 -2.62 -10.43 13.25
CA VAL A 6 -2.31 -9.04 12.88
C VAL A 6 -1.32 -8.48 13.90
N VAL A 7 -0.23 -7.88 13.40
CA VAL A 7 0.85 -7.33 14.23
C VAL A 7 0.54 -5.89 14.61
N ALA A 8 0.02 -5.11 13.66
CA ALA A 8 -0.33 -3.71 13.87
C ALA A 8 -1.20 -3.16 12.72
N TYR A 9 -1.90 -2.06 13.02
CA TYR A 9 -2.72 -1.31 12.08
C TYR A 9 -2.15 0.10 11.93
N ALA A 10 -2.16 0.64 10.71
CA ALA A 10 -1.69 2.00 10.43
C ALA A 10 -2.70 2.72 9.54
N PRO A 11 -3.84 3.16 10.09
CA PRO A 11 -4.81 3.95 9.34
C PRO A 11 -4.25 5.36 9.06
N ARG A 12 -4.67 5.95 7.94
CA ARG A 12 -4.33 7.33 7.58
C ARG A 12 -5.53 8.03 6.97
N GLN A 13 -5.70 9.32 7.31
CA GLN A 13 -6.66 10.19 6.64
C GLN A 13 -6.08 10.74 5.33
N LEU A 14 -6.95 10.86 4.31
CA LEU A 14 -6.60 11.49 3.04
C LEU A 14 -6.33 12.98 3.25
N LYS A 15 -5.22 13.46 2.68
CA LYS A 15 -4.94 14.89 2.61
C LYS A 15 -5.92 15.56 1.66
N VAL A 16 -6.12 16.87 1.83
CA VAL A 16 -7.09 17.65 1.05
C VAL A 16 -6.88 17.50 -0.46
N HIS A 17 -5.63 17.45 -0.93
CA HIS A 17 -5.33 17.26 -2.35
C HIS A 17 -5.51 15.82 -2.84
N GLU A 18 -5.31 14.83 -1.97
CA GLU A 18 -5.50 13.41 -2.31
C GLU A 18 -6.97 13.08 -2.53
N ARG A 19 -7.90 13.83 -1.91
CA ARG A 19 -9.35 13.64 -2.09
C ARG A 19 -9.83 13.77 -3.53
N ASN A 20 -9.08 14.48 -4.38
CA ASN A 20 -9.43 14.67 -5.78
C ASN A 20 -8.80 13.60 -6.70
N TYR A 21 -8.00 12.69 -6.14
CA TYR A 21 -7.37 11.65 -6.94
C TYR A 21 -8.39 10.58 -7.34
N PRO A 22 -8.24 10.01 -8.54
CA PRO A 22 -8.96 8.80 -8.92
C PRO A 22 -8.75 7.69 -7.90
N THR A 23 -9.71 6.78 -7.77
CA THR A 23 -9.64 5.67 -6.81
C THR A 23 -8.38 4.83 -6.99
N HIS A 24 -7.91 4.60 -8.22
CA HIS A 24 -6.68 3.82 -8.46
C HIS A 24 -5.42 4.49 -7.87
N ASP A 25 -5.33 5.82 -7.94
CA ASP A 25 -4.21 6.59 -7.39
C ASP A 25 -4.26 6.63 -5.86
N LEU A 26 -5.46 6.71 -5.27
CA LEU A 26 -5.65 6.63 -3.82
C LEU A 26 -5.16 5.31 -3.24
N GLU A 27 -5.41 4.22 -3.95
CA GLU A 27 -5.04 2.86 -3.54
C GLU A 27 -3.53 2.67 -3.64
N LEU A 28 -2.92 3.17 -4.73
CA LEU A 28 -1.47 3.22 -4.84
C LEU A 28 -0.85 4.06 -3.71
N ALA A 29 -1.44 5.21 -3.40
CA ALA A 29 -0.98 6.05 -2.29
C ALA A 29 -1.08 5.32 -0.93
N ALA A 30 -2.11 4.49 -0.72
CA ALA A 30 -2.25 3.66 0.47
C ALA A 30 -1.13 2.60 0.57
N VAL A 31 -0.81 1.91 -0.54
CA VAL A 31 0.31 0.94 -0.59
C VAL A 31 1.65 1.64 -0.32
N VAL A 32 1.92 2.76 -0.99
CA VAL A 32 3.15 3.56 -0.78
C VAL A 32 3.25 4.04 0.67
N PHE A 33 2.14 4.46 1.28
CA PHE A 33 2.10 4.85 2.68
C PHE A 33 2.46 3.68 3.61
N ALA A 34 1.83 2.51 3.41
CA ALA A 34 2.16 1.32 4.20
C ALA A 34 3.65 0.95 4.06
N LEU A 35 4.19 0.93 2.85
CA LEU A 35 5.61 0.60 2.62
C LEU A 35 6.55 1.60 3.30
N LYS A 36 6.20 2.89 3.34
CA LYS A 36 7.00 3.91 4.05
C LYS A 36 6.96 3.69 5.57
N VAL A 37 5.78 3.39 6.13
CA VAL A 37 5.61 3.14 7.57
C VAL A 37 6.34 1.88 8.02
N TRP A 38 6.27 0.81 7.22
CA TRP A 38 6.83 -0.49 7.58
C TRP A 38 8.24 -0.72 7.01
N ARG A 39 8.87 0.31 6.41
CA ARG A 39 10.16 0.19 5.72
C ARG A 39 11.22 -0.49 6.59
N HIS A 40 11.33 -0.10 7.85
CA HIS A 40 12.33 -0.66 8.78
C HIS A 40 12.12 -2.15 9.09
N TYR A 41 10.92 -2.68 8.91
CA TYR A 41 10.63 -4.12 9.05
C TYR A 41 10.69 -4.88 7.73
N LEU A 42 10.36 -4.23 6.61
CA LEU A 42 10.26 -4.87 5.30
C LEU A 42 11.58 -4.86 4.52
N TYR A 43 12.50 -3.93 4.83
CA TYR A 43 13.72 -3.77 4.08
C TYR A 43 14.60 -5.03 4.12
N GLY A 44 15.04 -5.49 2.94
CA GLY A 44 15.87 -6.70 2.80
C GLY A 44 15.11 -8.03 2.99
N SER A 45 13.80 -7.99 3.23
CA SER A 45 12.97 -9.19 3.40
C SER A 45 11.97 -9.31 2.25
N ARG A 46 11.66 -10.55 1.85
CA ARG A 46 10.56 -10.81 0.92
C ARG A 46 9.24 -10.69 1.69
N PHE A 47 8.29 -9.93 1.15
CA PHE A 47 6.96 -9.77 1.72
C PHE A 47 5.89 -9.81 0.63
N GLU A 48 4.65 -10.05 1.05
CA GLU A 48 3.48 -10.11 0.18
C GLU A 48 2.52 -8.99 0.60
N VAL A 49 1.95 -8.30 -0.40
CA VAL A 49 0.95 -7.26 -0.20
C VAL A 49 -0.38 -7.78 -0.71
N PHE A 50 -1.38 -7.80 0.17
CA PHE A 50 -2.75 -8.14 -0.17
C PHE A 50 -3.56 -6.86 -0.27
N SER A 51 -4.19 -6.64 -1.43
CA SER A 51 -5.13 -5.56 -1.67
C SER A 51 -6.34 -6.14 -2.41
N ASP A 52 -7.52 -5.59 -2.13
CA ASP A 52 -8.77 -5.92 -2.80
C ASP A 52 -8.89 -5.28 -4.19
N HIS A 53 -7.93 -4.41 -4.57
CA HIS A 53 -8.00 -3.65 -5.80
C HIS A 53 -7.29 -4.33 -6.97
N LYS A 54 -8.06 -4.70 -8.00
CA LYS A 54 -7.56 -5.34 -9.25
C LYS A 54 -6.64 -4.44 -10.09
N SER A 55 -6.69 -3.12 -9.91
CA SER A 55 -5.91 -2.14 -10.67
C SER A 55 -4.41 -2.23 -10.39
N LEU A 56 -4.02 -2.66 -9.18
CA LEU A 56 -2.61 -2.87 -8.82
C LEU A 56 -1.95 -4.04 -9.58
N LYS A 57 -2.74 -4.88 -10.26
CA LYS A 57 -2.21 -5.92 -11.14
C LYS A 57 -1.29 -5.34 -12.22
N TYR A 58 -1.62 -4.14 -12.70
CA TYR A 58 -0.88 -3.47 -13.76
C TYR A 58 0.25 -2.57 -13.25
N LEU A 59 0.49 -2.51 -11.93
CA LEU A 59 1.52 -1.64 -11.35
C LEU A 59 2.91 -1.90 -11.95
N PHE A 60 3.20 -3.15 -12.30
CA PHE A 60 4.45 -3.57 -12.93
C PHE A 60 4.37 -3.65 -14.46
N ASP A 61 3.17 -3.57 -15.04
CA ASP A 61 2.93 -3.58 -16.48
C ASP A 61 2.83 -2.16 -17.07
N GLN A 62 2.62 -1.14 -16.24
CA GLN A 62 2.66 0.25 -16.67
C GLN A 62 4.10 0.60 -17.08
N LYS A 63 4.37 0.54 -18.38
CA LYS A 63 5.46 1.29 -19.01
C LYS A 63 5.09 2.77 -19.03
N GLU A 64 6.08 3.60 -18.75
CA GLU A 64 6.08 5.05 -19.03
C GLU A 64 5.54 5.36 -20.44
#